data_AF-A0A1S4CMW2-F1
#
_entry.id   AF-A0A1S4CMW2-F1
#
_cell.length_a   1.000
_cell.length_b   1.000
_cell.length_c   1.000
_cell.angle_alpha   90.00
_cell.angle_beta   90.00
_cell.angle_gamma   90.00
#
_symmetry.space_group_name_H-M   'P 1'
#
loop_
_entity.id
_entity.type
_entity.pdbx_description
1 polymer ?
#
loop_
_entity_poly.entity_id
_entity_poly.type
_entity_poly.pdbx_seq_one_letter_code
_entity_poly.pdbx_strand_id
1 'polypeptide(L)'
;MLKPQLHQISQSTKTLIPWSSTRSFISGEILASFPINILNKNLRQNQKKNFRVHYNAANSTKAVLSSTEKSTSVKAVITVQKTVGGTNLSLTRGLDDIGDLLGKTLLLWIVAAELDPKTGIKKPSIKTFAHRGRDVEGYTQYEADFVIPEDFGEVGAVLVQNEHHKEMYVKNIVIDGFPHGIVNITCDSWVHSKFDDPEERIFFTNKSYLPSQTPSAIKRLRGKELVILRGDGIGQRKKFERVYDYDVYNDIGDPDASDDTKRPVLGGNEFPYPRRCRTGGPRSEKGTPDASIYMTHLKSWFKDVEFARQTLAGLNPYSIRLVTEWPLKSKLDPEIYGPPESAITKELIELEIAGFMTVEE
;
A
#
# COMPACT_ATOMS: atom_id res chain seq x y z
N MET A 1 20.12 9.08 24.13
CA MET A 1 19.82 7.72 24.63
C MET A 1 18.75 7.84 25.70
N LEU A 2 17.54 7.35 25.45
CA LEU A 2 16.45 7.31 26.45
C LEU A 2 15.77 5.93 26.33
N LYS A 3 15.65 5.22 27.46
CA LYS A 3 15.02 3.89 27.53
C LYS A 3 13.50 4.05 27.66
N PRO A 4 12.67 3.27 26.95
CA PRO A 4 11.26 3.13 27.28
C PRO A 4 11.10 2.19 28.49
N GLN A 5 10.35 2.63 29.50
CA GLN A 5 9.88 1.79 30.61
C GLN A 5 8.69 0.96 30.12
N LEU A 6 8.85 -0.35 30.01
CA LEU A 6 7.76 -1.29 29.72
C LEU A 6 7.08 -1.70 31.04
N HIS A 7 5.86 -1.22 31.27
CA HIS A 7 4.95 -1.86 32.22
C HIS A 7 4.08 -2.87 31.46
N GLN A 8 4.36 -4.16 31.63
CA GLN A 8 3.49 -5.23 31.18
C GLN A 8 2.41 -5.48 32.22
N ILE A 9 1.15 -5.18 31.87
CA ILE A 9 -0.01 -5.71 32.58
C ILE A 9 -0.52 -6.90 31.78
N SER A 10 -0.28 -8.11 32.30
CA SER A 10 -0.77 -9.34 31.69
C SER A 10 -2.22 -9.61 32.07
N GLN A 11 -3.14 -9.53 31.10
CA GLN A 11 -4.46 -10.15 31.23
C GLN A 11 -4.66 -11.16 30.10
N SER A 12 -4.74 -12.43 30.50
CA SER A 12 -4.85 -13.59 29.61
C SER A 12 -6.33 -13.87 29.31
N THR A 13 -6.84 -13.34 28.21
CA THR A 13 -8.16 -13.73 27.69
C THR A 13 -7.98 -14.78 26.59
N LYS A 14 -8.31 -16.05 26.90
CA LYS A 14 -8.26 -17.15 25.93
C LYS A 14 -9.47 -17.11 25.00
N THR A 15 -9.28 -16.72 23.75
CA THR A 15 -10.31 -16.85 22.71
C THR A 15 -10.23 -18.22 22.06
N LEU A 16 -11.29 -19.02 22.18
CA LEU A 16 -11.39 -20.34 21.54
C LEU A 16 -11.78 -20.18 20.07
N ILE A 17 -10.97 -20.72 19.15
CA ILE A 17 -11.25 -20.76 17.71
C ILE A 17 -11.69 -22.19 17.35
N PRO A 18 -12.89 -22.41 16.80
CA PRO A 18 -13.28 -23.72 16.29
C PRO A 18 -12.52 -24.02 14.98
N TRP A 19 -11.76 -25.13 14.96
CA TRP A 19 -11.27 -25.71 13.71
C TRP A 19 -12.41 -26.38 12.95
N SER A 20 -12.51 -26.13 11.64
CA SER A 20 -13.15 -27.03 10.69
C SER A 20 -12.26 -27.20 9.45
N SER A 21 -12.24 -28.43 8.94
CA SER A 21 -11.17 -28.95 8.10
C SER A 21 -11.51 -28.95 6.61
N THR A 22 -10.46 -28.83 5.79
CA THR A 22 -10.27 -29.50 4.48
C THR A 22 -11.43 -29.62 3.49
N ARG A 23 -11.22 -29.14 2.26
CA ARG A 23 -11.27 -29.99 1.05
C ARG A 23 -10.58 -29.32 -0.13
N SER A 24 -9.49 -29.94 -0.57
CA SER A 24 -8.88 -29.65 -1.88
C SER A 24 -9.65 -30.44 -2.95
N PHE A 25 -10.00 -29.80 -4.06
CA PHE A 25 -10.47 -30.51 -5.26
C PHE A 25 -9.40 -30.40 -6.35
N ILE A 26 -8.71 -31.52 -6.56
CA ILE A 26 -7.84 -31.74 -7.73
C ILE A 26 -8.68 -32.50 -8.74
N SER A 27 -8.87 -31.93 -9.92
CA SER A 27 -9.26 -32.67 -11.12
C SER A 27 -8.10 -32.54 -12.09
N GLY A 28 -7.35 -33.62 -12.27
CA GLY A 28 -6.30 -33.68 -13.28
C GLY A 28 -6.82 -34.31 -14.57
N GLU A 29 -6.18 -33.99 -15.69
CA GLU A 29 -6.16 -34.87 -16.85
C GLU A 29 -4.78 -34.81 -17.50
N ILE A 30 -4.23 -35.98 -17.80
CA ILE A 30 -2.90 -36.18 -18.34
C ILE A 30 -3.05 -36.80 -19.73
N LEU A 31 -2.58 -36.12 -20.78
CA LEU A 31 -2.16 -36.74 -22.03
C LEU A 31 -0.90 -35.99 -22.52
N ALA A 32 0.28 -36.56 -22.32
CA ALA A 32 0.90 -37.59 -23.18
C ALA A 32 1.68 -36.97 -24.36
N SER A 33 2.99 -36.80 -24.14
CA SER A 33 4.00 -36.45 -25.13
C SER A 33 4.35 -37.62 -26.06
N PHE A 34 4.64 -37.35 -27.34
CA PHE A 34 5.64 -38.13 -28.10
C PHE A 34 6.36 -37.26 -29.16
N PRO A 35 7.67 -37.47 -29.40
CA PRO A 35 8.45 -36.74 -30.39
C PRO A 35 8.64 -37.52 -31.70
N ILE A 36 8.92 -36.84 -32.81
CA ILE A 36 9.58 -37.46 -33.99
C ILE A 36 10.72 -36.58 -34.49
N ASN A 37 11.84 -37.24 -34.79
CA ASN A 37 13.10 -36.66 -35.22
C ASN A 37 13.20 -36.58 -36.76
N ILE A 38 13.94 -35.58 -37.25
CA ILE A 38 14.87 -35.63 -38.40
C ILE A 38 14.39 -36.31 -39.70
N LEU A 39 14.32 -35.53 -40.79
CA LEU A 39 15.13 -35.89 -41.95
C LEU A 39 15.73 -34.68 -42.69
N ASN A 40 17.02 -34.82 -42.98
CA ASN A 40 17.89 -33.87 -43.66
C ASN A 40 17.76 -34.01 -45.18
N LYS A 41 17.87 -32.91 -45.96
CA LYS A 41 18.28 -32.98 -47.38
C LYS A 41 18.94 -31.68 -47.85
N ASN A 42 20.23 -31.80 -48.13
CA ASN A 42 21.06 -30.74 -48.70
C ASN A 42 20.63 -30.36 -50.12
N LEU A 43 20.76 -29.08 -50.49
CA LEU A 43 21.19 -28.69 -51.83
C LEU A 43 22.53 -27.96 -51.77
N ARG A 44 23.55 -28.53 -52.41
CA ARG A 44 24.82 -27.86 -52.72
C ARG A 44 24.66 -27.09 -54.02
N GLN A 45 25.33 -25.94 -54.16
CA GLN A 45 25.90 -25.53 -55.44
C GLN A 45 27.10 -24.60 -55.26
N ASN A 46 28.21 -24.96 -55.93
CA ASN A 46 29.27 -24.06 -56.43
C ASN A 46 30.13 -23.28 -55.40
N GLN A 47 31.42 -22.99 -55.62
CA GLN A 47 32.33 -23.29 -56.74
C GLN A 47 33.78 -23.27 -56.22
N LYS A 48 34.71 -24.01 -56.87
CA LYS A 48 36.16 -23.90 -56.57
C LYS A 48 36.74 -22.60 -57.11
N LYS A 49 37.52 -21.86 -56.30
CA LYS A 49 38.55 -20.91 -56.77
C LYS A 49 39.83 -21.03 -55.93
N ASN A 50 40.95 -20.70 -56.56
CA ASN A 50 42.28 -21.16 -56.14
C ASN A 50 42.93 -20.27 -55.06
N PHE A 51 43.80 -20.88 -54.26
CA PHE A 51 44.64 -20.21 -53.28
C PHE A 51 45.60 -19.20 -53.92
N ARG A 52 45.81 -18.06 -53.24
CA ARG A 52 47.00 -17.22 -53.39
C ARG A 52 47.44 -16.79 -51.98
N VAL A 53 48.64 -17.20 -51.57
CA VAL A 53 49.17 -16.95 -50.23
C VAL A 53 49.89 -15.60 -50.20
N HIS A 54 49.45 -14.69 -49.33
CA HIS A 54 50.24 -13.53 -48.91
C HIS A 54 50.52 -13.63 -47.42
N TYR A 55 51.81 -13.62 -47.07
CA TYR A 55 52.25 -13.47 -45.69
C TYR A 55 52.21 -11.99 -45.30
N ASN A 56 51.27 -11.62 -44.42
CA ASN A 56 51.29 -10.34 -43.72
C ASN A 56 51.58 -10.59 -42.23
N ALA A 57 52.38 -9.70 -41.65
CA ALA A 57 52.94 -9.88 -40.31
C ALA A 57 51.88 -9.97 -39.21
N ALA A 58 52.11 -10.86 -38.25
CA ALA A 58 51.23 -11.07 -37.12
C ALA A 58 51.38 -9.95 -36.08
N ASN A 59 50.45 -9.00 -36.07
CA ASN A 59 50.18 -8.19 -34.87
C ASN A 59 49.31 -9.03 -33.93
N SER A 60 49.80 -9.28 -32.71
CA SER A 60 49.10 -10.08 -31.70
C SER A 60 47.94 -9.29 -31.08
N THR A 61 46.79 -9.29 -31.75
CA THR A 61 45.53 -8.99 -31.07
C THR A 61 45.29 -10.08 -30.03
N LYS A 62 45.41 -9.73 -28.74
CA LYS A 62 44.87 -10.56 -27.66
C LYS A 62 43.37 -10.70 -27.91
N ALA A 63 42.96 -11.85 -28.43
CA ALA A 63 41.55 -12.20 -28.50
C ALA A 63 41.02 -12.24 -27.07
N VAL A 64 40.32 -11.18 -26.67
CA VAL A 64 39.46 -11.24 -25.49
C VAL A 64 38.45 -12.32 -25.79
N LEU A 65 38.50 -13.40 -25.00
CA LEU A 65 37.45 -14.40 -24.96
C LEU A 65 36.18 -13.70 -24.47
N SER A 66 35.40 -13.19 -25.42
CA SER A 66 33.99 -12.92 -25.24
C SER A 66 33.33 -14.28 -25.02
N SER A 67 33.36 -14.73 -23.77
CA SER A 67 32.47 -15.79 -23.32
C SER A 67 31.06 -15.27 -23.55
N THR A 68 30.30 -15.93 -24.43
CA THR A 68 28.92 -15.57 -24.70
C THR A 68 28.13 -15.68 -23.39
N GLU A 69 27.93 -14.55 -22.71
CA GLU A 69 27.21 -14.52 -21.45
C GLU A 69 25.79 -14.99 -21.71
N LYS A 70 25.44 -16.13 -21.11
CA LYS A 70 24.12 -16.71 -21.28
C LYS A 70 23.09 -15.76 -20.67
N SER A 71 22.00 -15.57 -21.39
CA SER A 71 20.90 -14.71 -20.98
C SER A 71 19.57 -15.39 -21.26
N THR A 72 18.59 -15.09 -20.40
CA THR A 72 17.21 -15.52 -20.54
C THR A 72 16.36 -14.32 -20.94
N SER A 73 15.52 -14.50 -21.96
CA SER A 73 14.48 -13.52 -22.30
C SER A 73 13.27 -13.72 -21.41
N VAL A 74 12.82 -12.65 -20.74
CA VAL A 74 11.61 -12.66 -19.89
C VAL A 74 10.64 -11.56 -20.32
N LYS A 75 9.34 -11.80 -20.14
CA LYS A 75 8.27 -10.84 -20.44
C LYS A 75 7.66 -10.35 -19.15
N ALA A 76 7.64 -9.03 -18.96
CA ALA A 76 6.89 -8.36 -17.90
C ALA A 76 5.55 -7.85 -18.45
N VAL A 77 4.47 -8.11 -17.72
CA VAL A 77 3.12 -7.59 -17.99
C VAL A 77 2.71 -6.71 -16.81
N ILE A 78 2.44 -5.44 -17.10
CA ILE A 78 1.99 -4.42 -16.14
C ILE A 78 0.49 -4.23 -16.34
N THR A 79 -0.33 -4.46 -15.30
CA THR A 79 -1.78 -4.19 -15.39
C THR A 79 -2.09 -2.82 -14.79
N VAL A 80 -2.65 -1.93 -15.60
CA VAL A 80 -3.05 -0.57 -15.22
C VAL A 80 -4.56 -0.45 -15.25
N GLN A 81 -5.18 0.19 -14.26
CA GLN A 81 -6.62 0.45 -14.27
C GLN A 81 -6.96 1.61 -15.21
N LYS A 82 -8.00 1.44 -16.03
CA LYS A 82 -8.52 2.50 -16.89
C LYS A 82 -9.18 3.58 -16.05
N THR A 83 -8.74 4.83 -16.22
CA THR A 83 -9.30 5.99 -15.51
C THR A 83 -10.64 6.42 -16.14
N VAL A 84 -11.74 5.93 -15.57
CA VAL A 84 -13.10 6.24 -16.04
C VAL A 84 -13.64 7.49 -15.33
N GLY A 85 -13.30 8.68 -15.83
CA GLY A 85 -13.89 9.93 -15.34
C GLY A 85 -13.12 11.19 -15.73
N GLY A 86 -13.83 12.19 -16.26
CA GLY A 86 -13.28 13.52 -16.56
C GLY A 86 -13.55 13.97 -18.01
N THR A 87 -14.60 14.78 -18.17
CA THR A 87 -14.92 15.47 -19.44
C THR A 87 -13.89 16.55 -19.75
N ASN A 88 -12.79 16.17 -20.40
CA ASN A 88 -11.91 17.10 -21.11
C ASN A 88 -11.23 16.39 -22.30
N LEU A 89 -12.04 16.12 -23.33
CA LEU A 89 -11.56 16.13 -24.72
C LEU A 89 -11.08 17.57 -24.97
N SER A 90 -9.82 17.84 -25.29
CA SER A 90 -9.44 17.86 -26.71
C SER A 90 -7.93 17.74 -27.01
N LEU A 91 -7.03 17.77 -26.01
CA LEU A 91 -5.58 17.92 -26.29
C LEU A 91 -4.64 16.87 -25.67
N THR A 92 -4.77 16.51 -24.38
CA THR A 92 -3.78 15.61 -23.76
C THR A 92 -3.90 14.17 -24.24
N ARG A 93 -5.12 13.67 -24.48
CA ARG A 93 -5.33 12.31 -25.02
C ARG A 93 -4.52 12.10 -26.29
N GLY A 94 -4.57 13.04 -27.24
CA GLY A 94 -3.79 12.93 -28.49
C GLY A 94 -2.28 12.84 -28.28
N LEU A 95 -1.71 13.47 -27.24
CA LEU A 95 -0.28 13.35 -26.93
C LEU A 95 0.05 12.04 -26.19
N ASP A 96 -0.79 11.65 -25.23
CA ASP A 96 -0.67 10.38 -24.51
C ASP A 96 -0.82 9.18 -25.48
N ASP A 97 -1.78 9.24 -26.40
CA ASP A 97 -2.04 8.24 -27.46
C ASP A 97 -0.87 8.16 -28.47
N ILE A 98 -0.17 9.27 -28.75
CA ILE A 98 1.07 9.29 -29.57
C ILE A 98 2.24 8.67 -28.79
N GLY A 99 2.35 8.92 -27.49
CA GLY A 99 3.36 8.29 -26.61
C GLY A 99 3.19 6.78 -26.54
N ASP A 100 1.95 6.30 -26.42
CA ASP A 100 1.56 4.90 -26.52
C ASP A 100 1.93 4.30 -27.89
N LEU A 101 1.61 4.99 -28.99
CA LEU A 101 1.96 4.54 -30.35
C LEU A 101 3.48 4.42 -30.58
N LEU A 102 4.27 5.25 -29.90
CA LEU A 102 5.74 5.24 -29.96
C LEU A 102 6.38 4.28 -28.94
N GLY A 103 5.58 3.54 -28.18
CA GLY A 103 6.04 2.55 -27.21
C GLY A 103 6.79 3.13 -26.01
N LYS A 104 6.53 4.39 -25.65
CA LYS A 104 7.17 5.10 -24.54
C LYS A 104 6.16 5.45 -23.44
N THR A 105 5.43 4.45 -22.96
CA THR A 105 4.41 4.62 -21.92
C THR A 105 5.01 4.55 -20.51
N LEU A 106 5.65 3.43 -20.18
CA LEU A 106 6.26 3.18 -18.88
C LEU A 106 7.72 2.76 -19.09
N LEU A 107 8.64 3.37 -18.38
CA LEU A 107 10.03 2.93 -18.32
C LEU A 107 10.23 2.10 -17.05
N LEU A 108 10.74 0.89 -17.21
CA LEU A 108 10.92 -0.06 -16.11
C LEU A 108 12.39 -0.40 -15.93
N TRP A 109 12.80 -0.61 -14.67
CA TRP A 109 14.11 -1.16 -14.33
C TRP A 109 13.96 -2.34 -13.37
N ILE A 110 14.39 -3.52 -13.81
CA ILE A 110 14.51 -4.70 -12.95
C ILE A 110 15.76 -4.57 -12.07
N VAL A 111 15.59 -4.80 -10.77
CA VAL A 111 16.65 -4.72 -9.76
C VAL A 111 16.87 -6.09 -9.11
N ALA A 112 18.13 -6.56 -9.11
CA ALA A 112 18.52 -7.80 -8.43
C ALA A 112 18.29 -7.69 -6.91
N ALA A 113 17.89 -8.80 -6.29
CA ALA A 113 17.67 -8.90 -4.84
C ALA A 113 19.00 -8.83 -4.06
N GLU A 114 20.02 -9.54 -4.55
CA GLU A 114 21.34 -9.64 -3.93
C GLU A 114 22.41 -8.87 -4.70
N LEU A 115 23.47 -8.47 -3.97
CA LEU A 115 24.70 -7.93 -4.56
C LEU A 115 25.38 -9.01 -5.44
N ASP A 116 26.31 -8.59 -6.29
CA ASP A 116 27.19 -9.53 -6.99
C ASP A 116 28.01 -10.34 -5.97
N PRO A 117 27.92 -11.69 -5.95
CA PRO A 117 28.61 -12.51 -4.97
C PRO A 117 30.14 -12.52 -5.14
N LYS A 118 30.67 -12.10 -6.30
CA LYS A 118 32.12 -12.02 -6.57
C LYS A 118 32.70 -10.68 -6.11
N THR A 119 32.00 -9.58 -6.38
CA THR A 119 32.51 -8.22 -6.13
C THR A 119 31.94 -7.55 -4.88
N GLY A 120 30.80 -8.03 -4.36
CA GLY A 120 30.04 -7.37 -3.30
C GLY A 120 29.34 -6.08 -3.73
N ILE A 121 29.33 -5.76 -5.03
CA ILE A 121 28.80 -4.50 -5.57
C ILE A 121 27.36 -4.69 -6.07
N LYS A 122 26.56 -3.62 -6.07
CA LYS A 122 25.21 -3.64 -6.63
C LYS A 122 25.29 -3.87 -8.15
N LYS A 123 24.64 -4.94 -8.63
CA LYS A 123 24.46 -5.20 -10.06
C LYS A 123 23.73 -4.03 -10.76
N PRO A 124 24.06 -3.71 -12.02
CA PRO A 124 23.33 -2.70 -12.79
C PRO A 124 21.87 -3.13 -12.96
N SER A 125 20.94 -2.19 -12.82
CA SER A 125 19.52 -2.46 -13.10
C SER A 125 19.31 -2.57 -14.62
N ILE A 126 18.52 -3.55 -15.06
CA ILE A 126 18.22 -3.76 -16.49
C ILE A 126 16.98 -2.95 -16.85
N LYS A 127 17.09 -2.07 -17.84
CA LYS A 127 16.03 -1.12 -18.23
C LYS A 127 15.38 -1.47 -19.57
N THR A 128 14.06 -1.29 -19.67
CA THR A 128 13.33 -1.36 -20.94
C THR A 128 12.04 -0.54 -20.87
N PHE A 129 11.52 -0.11 -22.02
CA PHE A 129 10.19 0.50 -22.09
C PHE A 129 9.13 -0.59 -22.22
N ALA A 130 8.02 -0.43 -21.50
CA ALA A 130 6.79 -1.16 -21.81
C ALA A 130 5.98 -0.40 -22.87
N HIS A 131 5.52 -1.15 -23.86
CA HIS A 131 4.58 -0.68 -24.87
C HIS A 131 3.17 -1.10 -24.50
N ARG A 132 2.16 -0.39 -25.03
CA ARG A 132 0.76 -0.75 -24.80
C ARG A 132 0.42 -2.06 -25.50
N GLY A 133 -0.05 -3.04 -24.73
CA GLY A 133 -0.47 -4.35 -25.17
C GLY A 133 -2.00 -4.45 -25.21
N ARG A 134 -2.55 -5.44 -24.51
CA ARG A 134 -3.98 -5.76 -24.54
C ARG A 134 -4.81 -4.90 -23.59
N ASP A 135 -5.90 -4.36 -24.11
CA ASP A 135 -7.00 -3.85 -23.29
C ASP A 135 -7.86 -5.01 -22.77
N VAL A 136 -8.10 -5.03 -21.46
CA VAL A 136 -8.99 -5.95 -20.73
C VAL A 136 -10.17 -5.15 -20.16
N GLU A 137 -11.23 -5.81 -19.70
CA GLU A 137 -12.37 -5.13 -19.07
C GLU A 137 -11.90 -4.35 -17.82
N GLY A 138 -12.04 -3.03 -17.84
CA GLY A 138 -11.58 -2.12 -16.77
C GLY A 138 -10.06 -1.87 -16.68
N TYR A 139 -9.23 -2.57 -17.45
CA TYR A 139 -7.76 -2.48 -17.34
C TYR A 139 -7.07 -2.42 -18.71
N THR A 140 -5.84 -1.91 -18.75
CA THR A 140 -4.92 -1.98 -19.91
C THR A 140 -3.65 -2.66 -19.47
N GLN A 141 -3.19 -3.64 -20.25
CA GLN A 141 -1.92 -4.32 -20.05
C GLN A 141 -0.83 -3.66 -20.89
N TYR A 142 0.32 -3.41 -20.28
CA TYR A 142 1.54 -2.97 -20.94
C TYR A 142 2.57 -4.09 -20.88
N GLU A 143 3.29 -4.31 -21.98
CA GLU A 143 4.25 -5.41 -22.12
C GLU A 143 5.66 -4.88 -22.29
N ALA A 144 6.61 -5.48 -21.57
CA ALA A 144 8.02 -5.16 -21.60
C ALA A 144 8.85 -6.44 -21.70
N ASP A 145 9.62 -6.59 -22.78
CA ASP A 145 10.54 -7.72 -22.96
C ASP A 145 11.94 -7.33 -22.48
N PHE A 146 12.54 -8.20 -21.66
CA PHE A 146 13.86 -8.02 -21.07
C PHE A 146 14.78 -9.17 -21.46
N VAL A 147 16.07 -8.88 -21.64
CA VAL A 147 17.13 -9.88 -21.76
C VAL A 147 17.97 -9.81 -20.48
N ILE A 148 17.93 -10.87 -19.68
CA ILE A 148 18.53 -10.91 -18.34
C ILE A 148 19.68 -11.92 -18.31
N PRO A 149 20.91 -11.53 -17.94
CA PRO A 149 22.03 -12.45 -17.76
C PRO A 149 21.70 -13.57 -16.75
N GLU A 150 22.14 -14.80 -17.00
CA GLU A 150 21.91 -15.93 -16.08
C GLU A 150 22.48 -15.67 -14.67
N ASP A 151 23.56 -14.88 -14.57
CA ASP A 151 24.19 -14.53 -13.29
C ASP A 151 23.53 -13.34 -12.56
N PHE A 152 22.49 -12.72 -13.13
CA PHE A 152 21.74 -11.63 -12.51
C PHE A 152 21.13 -12.05 -11.15
N GLY A 153 20.67 -13.29 -11.05
CA GLY A 153 20.03 -13.85 -9.86
C GLY A 153 18.55 -13.46 -9.74
N GLU A 154 18.00 -13.53 -8.52
CA GLU A 154 16.59 -13.20 -8.29
C GLU A 154 16.28 -11.71 -8.45
N VAL A 155 15.09 -11.40 -8.97
CA VAL A 155 14.52 -10.04 -8.94
C VAL A 155 14.08 -9.70 -7.52
N GLY A 156 14.54 -8.56 -6.99
CA GLY A 156 14.13 -8.05 -5.67
C GLY A 156 13.10 -6.92 -5.75
N ALA A 157 13.19 -6.08 -6.78
CA ALA A 157 12.31 -4.95 -7.00
C ALA A 157 12.26 -4.54 -8.48
N VAL A 158 11.25 -3.74 -8.82
CA VAL A 158 11.12 -3.04 -10.10
C VAL A 158 10.92 -1.55 -9.82
N LEU A 159 11.69 -0.70 -10.51
CA LEU A 159 11.41 0.74 -10.59
C LEU A 159 10.50 0.99 -11.79
N VAL A 160 9.55 1.91 -11.66
CA VAL A 160 8.62 2.33 -12.70
C VAL A 160 8.63 3.86 -12.77
N GLN A 161 8.90 4.38 -13.96
CA GLN A 161 8.71 5.79 -14.30
C GLN A 161 7.60 5.90 -15.33
N ASN A 162 6.63 6.76 -15.07
CA ASN A 162 5.52 7.03 -15.96
C ASN A 162 5.88 8.20 -16.88
N GLU A 163 5.92 7.93 -18.19
CA GLU A 163 6.29 8.92 -19.20
C GLU A 163 5.12 9.83 -19.62
N HIS A 164 3.88 9.50 -19.24
CA HIS A 164 2.71 10.32 -19.51
C HIS A 164 2.68 11.62 -18.70
N HIS A 165 1.81 12.54 -19.10
CA HIS A 165 1.50 13.77 -18.35
C HIS A 165 0.41 13.58 -17.29
N LYS A 166 -0.05 12.34 -17.06
CA LYS A 166 -1.07 12.01 -16.06
C LYS A 166 -0.68 10.77 -15.28
N GLU A 167 -1.14 10.70 -14.04
CA GLU A 167 -0.96 9.55 -13.17
C GLU A 167 -1.71 8.31 -13.67
N MET A 168 -1.13 7.13 -13.42
CA MET A 168 -1.66 5.82 -13.82
C MET A 168 -1.77 4.93 -12.58
N TYR A 169 -2.92 4.28 -12.36
CA TYR A 169 -3.07 3.34 -11.26
C TYR A 169 -2.54 1.96 -11.67
N VAL A 170 -1.34 1.61 -11.18
CA VAL A 170 -0.70 0.32 -11.44
C VAL A 170 -1.18 -0.68 -10.40
N LYS A 171 -1.86 -1.73 -10.85
CA LYS A 171 -2.41 -2.79 -10.00
C LYS A 171 -1.33 -3.82 -9.64
N ASN A 172 -0.68 -4.39 -10.65
CA ASN A 172 0.39 -5.37 -10.46
C ASN A 172 1.36 -5.40 -11.65
N ILE A 173 2.53 -6.01 -11.41
CA ILE A 173 3.50 -6.40 -12.43
C ILE A 173 3.75 -7.90 -12.27
N VAL A 174 3.70 -8.63 -13.39
CA VAL A 174 3.98 -10.08 -13.46
C VAL A 174 5.12 -10.28 -14.44
N ILE A 175 6.18 -10.97 -14.03
CA ILE A 175 7.33 -11.27 -14.90
C ILE A 175 7.45 -12.78 -15.07
N ASP A 176 7.38 -13.24 -16.32
CA ASP A 176 7.40 -14.66 -16.70
C ASP A 176 8.55 -14.96 -17.68
N GLY A 177 9.01 -16.21 -17.72
CA GLY A 177 10.13 -16.69 -18.52
C GLY A 177 11.38 -17.06 -17.72
N PHE A 178 11.42 -16.83 -16.39
CA PHE A 178 12.53 -17.30 -15.56
C PHE A 178 12.47 -18.83 -15.35
N PRO A 179 13.62 -19.54 -15.31
CA PRO A 179 13.66 -20.98 -15.01
C PRO A 179 13.07 -21.36 -13.64
N HIS A 180 13.04 -20.41 -12.71
CA HIS A 180 12.54 -20.59 -11.34
C HIS A 180 11.05 -20.19 -11.17
N GLY A 181 10.36 -19.89 -12.27
CA GLY A 181 8.93 -19.54 -12.29
C GLY A 181 8.63 -18.04 -12.25
N ILE A 182 7.34 -17.73 -12.13
CA ILE A 182 6.78 -16.38 -12.28
C ILE A 182 7.10 -15.50 -11.06
N VAL A 183 7.56 -14.27 -11.31
CA VAL A 183 7.75 -13.24 -10.29
C VAL A 183 6.52 -12.33 -10.23
N ASN A 184 5.85 -12.30 -9.08
CA ASN A 184 4.67 -11.46 -8.84
C ASN A 184 5.00 -10.25 -7.97
N ILE A 185 4.48 -9.09 -8.36
CA ILE A 185 4.64 -7.79 -7.72
C ILE A 185 3.25 -7.15 -7.61
N THR A 186 2.68 -7.11 -6.42
CA THR A 186 1.44 -6.39 -6.13
C THR A 186 1.77 -4.91 -5.89
N CYS A 187 1.16 -4.02 -6.67
CA CYS A 187 1.48 -2.59 -6.66
C CYS A 187 0.38 -1.76 -6.00
N ASP A 188 -0.87 -1.97 -6.41
CA ASP A 188 -2.08 -1.28 -5.96
C ASP A 188 -1.89 0.21 -5.62
N SER A 189 -1.27 0.94 -6.56
CA SER A 189 -0.84 2.31 -6.33
C SER A 189 -0.86 3.17 -7.59
N TRP A 190 -1.23 4.44 -7.42
CA TRP A 190 -0.97 5.47 -8.41
C TRP A 190 0.54 5.67 -8.62
N VAL A 191 0.96 5.76 -9.88
CA VAL A 191 2.29 6.17 -10.31
C VAL A 191 2.11 7.51 -11.03
N HIS A 192 2.62 8.57 -10.41
CA HIS A 192 2.45 9.94 -10.89
C HIS A 192 3.28 10.20 -12.14
N SER A 193 2.90 11.24 -12.87
CA SER A 193 3.61 11.68 -14.06
C SER A 193 5.03 12.13 -13.66
N LYS A 194 6.05 11.76 -14.44
CA LYS A 194 7.44 12.21 -14.19
C LYS A 194 7.62 13.73 -14.24
N PHE A 195 6.63 14.45 -14.77
CA PHE A 195 6.61 15.91 -14.86
C PHE A 195 6.07 16.56 -13.57
N ASP A 196 5.38 15.79 -12.72
CA ASP A 196 4.92 16.20 -11.39
C ASP A 196 5.93 15.80 -10.30
N ASP A 197 6.44 14.56 -10.38
CA ASP A 197 7.50 14.03 -9.52
C ASP A 197 8.46 13.15 -10.37
N PRO A 198 9.73 13.56 -10.57
CA PRO A 198 10.68 12.83 -11.40
C PRO A 198 11.29 11.59 -10.72
N GLU A 199 11.04 11.35 -9.44
CA GLU A 199 11.58 10.19 -8.71
C GLU A 199 10.86 8.89 -9.11
N GLU A 200 11.63 7.83 -9.43
CA GLU A 200 11.03 6.58 -9.92
C GLU A 200 10.33 5.81 -8.81
N ARG A 201 9.13 5.30 -9.08
CA ARG A 201 8.34 4.54 -8.11
C ARG A 201 8.85 3.12 -8.00
N ILE A 202 9.28 2.73 -6.79
CA ILE A 202 9.73 1.37 -6.49
C ILE A 202 8.58 0.45 -6.05
N PHE A 203 8.57 -0.76 -6.59
CA PHE A 203 7.73 -1.86 -6.14
C PHE A 203 8.59 -3.09 -5.85
N PHE A 204 8.39 -3.72 -4.70
CA PHE A 204 9.13 -4.92 -4.28
C PHE A 204 8.36 -6.19 -4.66
N THR A 205 9.07 -7.29 -4.89
CA THR A 205 8.40 -8.59 -5.08
C THR A 205 7.58 -9.00 -3.86
N ASN A 206 6.58 -9.86 -4.07
CA ASN A 206 5.70 -10.33 -3.00
C ASN A 206 6.38 -11.25 -1.95
N LYS A 207 7.72 -11.39 -1.99
CA LYS A 207 8.51 -12.08 -0.97
C LYS A 207 8.65 -11.19 0.28
N SER A 208 8.21 -11.68 1.43
CA SER A 208 8.24 -10.95 2.70
C SER A 208 9.55 -11.14 3.47
N TYR A 209 10.13 -10.06 4.00
CA TYR A 209 11.39 -10.08 4.75
C TYR A 209 11.36 -9.21 6.01
N LEU A 210 11.85 -9.75 7.14
CA LEU A 210 12.24 -8.94 8.29
C LEU A 210 13.40 -7.98 7.90
N PRO A 211 13.62 -6.86 8.62
CA PRO A 211 14.70 -5.93 8.30
C PRO A 211 16.08 -6.60 8.18
N SER A 212 16.41 -7.51 9.10
CA SER A 212 17.66 -8.30 9.10
C SER A 212 17.79 -9.25 7.90
N GLN A 213 16.66 -9.79 7.43
CA GLN A 213 16.57 -10.76 6.32
C GLN A 213 16.43 -10.12 4.94
N THR A 214 16.30 -8.80 4.85
CA THR A 214 16.15 -8.09 3.57
C THR A 214 17.35 -8.40 2.64
N PRO A 215 17.14 -8.85 1.40
CA PRO A 215 18.23 -9.10 0.44
C PRO A 215 19.17 -7.90 0.24
N SER A 216 20.46 -8.17 0.10
CA SER A 216 21.53 -7.19 0.34
C SER A 216 21.50 -5.98 -0.59
N ALA A 217 21.17 -6.15 -1.88
CA ALA A 217 21.14 -5.05 -2.85
C ALA A 217 19.92 -4.13 -2.66
N ILE A 218 18.81 -4.65 -2.14
CA ILE A 218 17.58 -3.87 -1.92
C ILE A 218 17.45 -3.25 -0.53
N LYS A 219 18.33 -3.59 0.44
CA LYS A 219 18.39 -2.94 1.78
C LYS A 219 18.39 -1.40 1.69
N ARG A 220 19.24 -0.83 0.84
CA ARG A 220 19.33 0.63 0.65
C ARG A 220 18.06 1.22 0.02
N LEU A 221 17.43 0.49 -0.89
CA LEU A 221 16.20 0.93 -1.56
C LEU A 221 15.01 0.91 -0.61
N ARG A 222 14.87 -0.15 0.21
CA ARG A 222 13.92 -0.21 1.33
C ARG A 222 14.11 0.97 2.30
N GLY A 223 15.37 1.32 2.60
CA GLY A 223 15.72 2.49 3.39
C GLY A 223 15.30 3.82 2.74
N LYS A 224 15.60 4.03 1.45
CA LYS A 224 15.23 5.24 0.69
C LYS A 224 13.70 5.42 0.66
N GLU A 225 12.97 4.36 0.32
CA GLU A 225 11.49 4.38 0.25
C GLU A 225 10.89 4.75 1.62
N LEU A 226 11.40 4.19 2.73
CA LEU A 226 10.93 4.56 4.08
C LEU A 226 11.27 6.01 4.47
N VAL A 227 12.30 6.63 3.88
CA VAL A 227 12.57 8.07 4.06
C VAL A 227 11.60 8.91 3.24
N ILE A 228 11.36 8.56 1.97
CA ILE A 228 10.37 9.22 1.11
C ILE A 228 8.98 9.20 1.76
N LEU A 229 8.56 8.05 2.28
CA LEU A 229 7.25 7.88 2.94
C LEU A 229 7.12 8.66 4.26
N ARG A 230 8.22 9.08 4.90
CA ARG A 230 8.17 9.97 6.08
C ARG A 230 8.25 11.45 5.72
N GLY A 231 8.86 11.78 4.59
CA GLY A 231 9.15 13.16 4.20
C GLY A 231 10.06 13.88 5.21
N ASP A 232 9.91 15.20 5.28
CA ASP A 232 10.75 16.14 6.01
C ASP A 232 10.01 16.90 7.15
N GLY A 233 8.72 16.64 7.34
CA GLY A 233 7.85 17.31 8.31
C GLY A 233 7.45 18.75 7.96
N ILE A 234 7.83 19.25 6.77
CA ILE A 234 7.54 20.62 6.32
C ILE A 234 6.66 20.63 5.05
N GLY A 235 6.28 21.85 4.62
CA GLY A 235 5.45 22.09 3.44
C GLY A 235 3.99 21.63 3.55
N GLN A 236 3.20 21.99 2.54
CA GLN A 236 1.83 21.51 2.33
C GLN A 236 1.84 20.22 1.53
N ARG A 237 0.98 19.25 1.91
CA ARG A 237 0.88 17.98 1.18
C ARG A 237 0.21 18.20 -0.18
N LYS A 238 0.86 17.72 -1.23
CA LYS A 238 0.31 17.69 -2.60
C LYS A 238 -0.43 16.38 -2.85
N LYS A 239 -1.35 16.38 -3.84
CA LYS A 239 -2.17 15.19 -4.17
C LYS A 239 -1.37 13.93 -4.53
N PHE A 240 -0.16 14.12 -5.06
CA PHE A 240 0.75 13.04 -5.47
C PHE A 240 1.76 12.61 -4.39
N GLU A 241 1.79 13.29 -3.24
CA GLU A 241 2.74 12.96 -2.17
C GLU A 241 2.24 11.76 -1.34
N ARG A 242 3.11 10.79 -1.10
CA ARG A 242 2.86 9.65 -0.19
C ARG A 242 3.52 9.86 1.17
N VAL A 243 3.57 11.11 1.65
CA VAL A 243 4.22 11.48 2.90
C VAL A 243 3.26 11.28 4.07
N TYR A 244 3.61 10.35 4.96
CA TYR A 244 2.89 10.04 6.19
C TYR A 244 3.66 10.63 7.38
N ASP A 245 3.06 11.63 8.00
CA ASP A 245 3.58 12.32 9.19
C ASP A 245 2.42 12.70 10.12
N TYR A 246 2.72 13.12 11.35
CA TYR A 246 1.75 13.32 12.42
C TYR A 246 1.49 14.80 12.74
N ASP A 247 0.28 15.09 13.20
CA ASP A 247 -0.14 16.43 13.63
C ASP A 247 -1.22 16.33 14.70
N VAL A 248 -1.51 17.44 15.36
CA VAL A 248 -2.62 17.59 16.31
C VAL A 248 -3.91 17.99 15.59
N TYR A 249 -5.05 17.81 16.25
CA TYR A 249 -6.33 18.32 15.73
C TYR A 249 -6.45 19.82 16.04
N ASN A 250 -5.86 20.61 15.15
CA ASN A 250 -5.91 22.07 15.10
C ASN A 250 -6.76 22.58 13.91
N ASP A 251 -7.42 21.67 13.21
CA ASP A 251 -8.12 21.82 11.92
C ASP A 251 -9.62 21.47 12.01
N ILE A 252 -10.16 21.36 13.23
CA ILE A 252 -11.61 21.15 13.49
C ILE A 252 -12.36 22.48 13.58
N GLY A 253 -11.73 23.50 14.17
CA GLY A 253 -12.33 24.81 14.40
C GLY A 253 -12.03 25.79 13.28
N ASP A 254 -12.95 26.72 13.06
CA ASP A 254 -12.79 27.85 12.16
C ASP A 254 -12.96 29.16 12.91
N PRO A 255 -11.89 29.82 13.33
CA PRO A 255 -12.03 31.17 13.85
C PRO A 255 -12.32 32.30 12.81
N ASP A 256 -12.31 32.12 11.46
CA ASP A 256 -12.70 33.16 10.44
C ASP A 256 -14.18 33.44 10.45
N ALA A 257 -15.00 32.39 10.37
CA ALA A 257 -16.44 32.57 10.32
C ALA A 257 -16.93 33.36 11.54
N SER A 258 -16.50 32.96 12.74
CA SER A 258 -16.70 33.73 13.97
C SER A 258 -15.81 33.23 15.12
N ASP A 259 -15.84 33.94 16.24
CA ASP A 259 -15.21 33.46 17.47
C ASP A 259 -16.00 32.27 18.10
N ASP A 260 -17.29 32.07 17.75
CA ASP A 260 -18.11 30.93 18.20
C ASP A 260 -17.71 29.61 17.52
N THR A 261 -17.08 29.66 16.35
CA THR A 261 -16.58 28.49 15.60
C THR A 261 -15.13 28.12 15.97
N LYS A 262 -14.49 28.88 16.88
CA LYS A 262 -13.21 28.52 17.49
C LYS A 262 -13.32 27.22 18.32
N ARG A 263 -12.32 26.34 18.22
CA ARG A 263 -12.24 25.09 18.99
C ARG A 263 -10.87 24.96 19.66
N PRO A 264 -10.77 24.28 20.83
CA PRO A 264 -9.48 23.97 21.44
C PRO A 264 -8.70 22.97 20.55
N VAL A 265 -7.37 23.05 20.60
CA VAL A 265 -6.50 22.12 19.88
C VAL A 265 -6.40 20.80 20.65
N LEU A 266 -6.80 19.69 20.03
CA LEU A 266 -6.76 18.38 20.67
C LEU A 266 -5.46 17.64 20.30
N GLY A 267 -4.74 17.17 21.32
CA GLY A 267 -3.45 16.49 21.22
C GLY A 267 -2.33 17.10 22.07
N GLY A 268 -2.57 18.25 22.70
CA GLY A 268 -1.61 18.91 23.61
C GLY A 268 -1.59 18.31 25.01
N ASN A 269 -0.90 18.98 25.94
CA ASN A 269 -0.87 18.59 27.35
C ASN A 269 -2.20 18.91 28.08
N GLU A 270 -2.85 20.01 27.70
CA GLU A 270 -4.12 20.48 28.26
C GLU A 270 -5.31 19.62 27.79
N PHE A 271 -5.33 19.28 26.50
CA PHE A 271 -6.31 18.38 25.89
C PHE A 271 -5.62 17.18 25.23
N PRO A 272 -5.22 16.14 25.99
CA PRO A 272 -4.59 14.95 25.44
C PRO A 272 -5.51 14.22 24.44
N TYR A 273 -4.98 13.92 23.26
CA TYR A 273 -5.72 13.27 22.18
C TYR A 273 -4.77 12.54 21.20
N PRO A 274 -5.23 11.48 20.50
CA PRO A 274 -4.48 10.87 19.40
C PRO A 274 -4.04 11.89 18.33
N ARG A 275 -2.95 11.57 17.63
CA ARG A 275 -2.49 12.35 16.47
C ARG A 275 -3.27 11.96 15.22
N ARG A 276 -3.44 12.92 14.30
CA ARG A 276 -3.92 12.69 12.93
C ARG A 276 -2.77 12.71 11.92
N CYS A 277 -3.06 12.37 10.67
CA CYS A 277 -2.13 12.60 9.56
C CYS A 277 -1.93 14.09 9.30
N ARG A 278 -0.68 14.51 9.08
CA ARG A 278 -0.28 15.89 8.77
C ARG A 278 -0.66 16.26 7.33
N THR A 279 -1.60 17.17 7.15
CA THR A 279 -1.98 17.75 5.84
C THR A 279 -1.03 18.88 5.42
N GLY A 280 -0.41 19.57 6.38
CA GLY A 280 0.48 20.71 6.11
C GLY A 280 -0.20 21.89 5.42
N GLY A 281 -1.54 21.94 5.41
CA GLY A 281 -2.29 23.06 4.86
C GLY A 281 -1.79 24.39 5.42
N PRO A 282 -2.00 25.51 4.70
CA PRO A 282 -1.78 26.82 5.31
C PRO A 282 -2.51 26.83 6.65
N ARG A 283 -1.87 27.38 7.68
CA ARG A 283 -2.64 27.76 8.87
C ARG A 283 -3.76 28.65 8.35
N SER A 284 -4.99 28.31 8.74
CA SER A 284 -6.09 29.23 8.56
C SER A 284 -5.65 30.57 9.16
N GLU A 285 -6.00 31.70 8.57
CA GLU A 285 -5.76 32.96 9.30
C GLU A 285 -6.55 32.97 10.61
N LYS A 286 -7.51 32.05 10.85
CA LYS A 286 -8.81 32.15 10.17
C LYS A 286 -9.70 30.82 9.98
N GLY A 287 -10.10 30.43 8.72
CA GLY A 287 -11.06 29.44 8.01
C GLY A 287 -11.50 27.94 8.30
N THR A 288 -12.64 27.52 7.64
CA THR A 288 -13.67 26.35 7.72
C THR A 288 -13.61 25.20 6.63
N PRO A 289 -14.64 24.31 6.31
CA PRO A 289 -16.00 23.91 6.87
C PRO A 289 -16.33 22.35 6.96
N ASP A 290 -17.21 21.83 7.86
CA ASP A 290 -18.70 21.61 7.90
C ASP A 290 -19.36 20.44 7.10
N ALA A 291 -20.28 19.70 7.75
CA ALA A 291 -21.34 18.83 7.19
C ALA A 291 -22.38 18.35 8.26
N SER A 292 -23.70 18.47 8.03
CA SER A 292 -24.75 17.86 8.88
C SER A 292 -26.01 17.37 8.12
N ILE A 293 -26.38 16.08 8.31
CA ILE A 293 -27.38 15.25 7.59
C ILE A 293 -27.73 14.03 8.52
N TYR A 294 -28.93 13.45 8.69
CA TYR A 294 -30.31 13.66 8.22
C TYR A 294 -31.38 13.00 9.16
N MET A 295 -32.63 13.48 9.10
CA MET A 295 -33.94 12.75 9.22
C MET A 295 -34.43 11.99 10.49
N THR A 296 -35.77 11.98 10.58
CA THR A 296 -36.65 11.40 11.62
C THR A 296 -37.23 10.02 11.27
N HIS A 297 -37.54 9.21 12.30
CA HIS A 297 -38.65 8.23 12.48
C HIS A 297 -38.19 7.12 13.47
N LEU A 298 -39.00 6.39 14.24
CA LEU A 298 -40.46 6.29 14.44
C LEU A 298 -40.73 5.83 15.91
N LYS A 299 -42.00 5.86 16.36
CA LYS A 299 -42.47 5.86 17.77
C LYS A 299 -42.13 4.65 18.68
N SER A 300 -41.19 3.76 18.33
CA SER A 300 -40.84 2.60 19.19
C SER A 300 -39.80 2.91 20.29
N TRP A 301 -39.07 4.02 20.18
CA TRP A 301 -38.03 4.42 21.14
C TRP A 301 -38.58 4.87 22.51
N PHE A 302 -39.87 5.22 22.59
CA PHE A 302 -40.56 5.64 23.82
C PHE A 302 -40.82 4.50 24.83
N LYS A 303 -40.42 3.26 24.54
CA LYS A 303 -40.63 2.13 25.46
C LYS A 303 -39.39 1.93 26.33
N ASP A 304 -39.57 1.89 27.65
CA ASP A 304 -38.48 1.65 28.60
C ASP A 304 -37.74 0.34 28.34
N VAL A 305 -38.44 -0.70 27.86
CA VAL A 305 -37.84 -1.97 27.41
C VAL A 305 -36.87 -1.75 26.25
N GLU A 306 -37.19 -0.89 25.27
CA GLU A 306 -36.30 -0.61 24.15
C GLU A 306 -35.15 0.32 24.56
N PHE A 307 -35.42 1.31 25.42
CA PHE A 307 -34.38 2.15 26.02
C PHE A 307 -33.36 1.31 26.81
N ALA A 308 -33.82 0.45 27.71
CA ALA A 308 -32.97 -0.47 28.47
C ALA A 308 -32.23 -1.45 27.53
N ARG A 309 -32.90 -2.04 26.54
CA ARG A 309 -32.25 -2.92 25.54
C ARG A 309 -31.14 -2.19 24.77
N GLN A 310 -31.29 -0.90 24.48
CA GLN A 310 -30.24 -0.13 23.80
C GLN A 310 -28.97 0.06 24.64
N THR A 311 -29.06 0.03 25.97
CA THR A 311 -27.87 0.07 26.85
C THR A 311 -27.02 -1.22 26.78
N LEU A 312 -27.60 -2.33 26.33
CA LEU A 312 -26.96 -3.64 26.22
C LEU A 312 -26.69 -4.09 24.77
N ALA A 313 -27.52 -3.65 23.82
CA ALA A 313 -27.52 -4.08 22.41
C ALA A 313 -27.98 -2.96 21.45
N GLY A 314 -27.73 -1.71 21.81
CA GLY A 314 -27.91 -0.53 20.95
C GLY A 314 -26.60 -0.06 20.32
N LEU A 315 -26.51 1.24 20.00
CA LEU A 315 -25.34 1.84 19.37
C LEU A 315 -24.11 1.92 20.29
N ASN A 316 -24.31 1.98 21.62
CA ASN A 316 -23.25 2.07 22.61
C ASN A 316 -23.49 1.09 23.78
N PRO A 317 -23.28 -0.22 23.58
CA PRO A 317 -23.50 -1.25 24.59
C PRO A 317 -22.39 -1.32 25.68
N TYR A 318 -21.40 -0.40 25.62
CA TYR A 318 -20.19 -0.47 26.45
C TYR A 318 -20.21 0.47 27.67
N SER A 319 -21.28 1.27 27.82
CA SER A 319 -21.33 2.34 28.83
C SER A 319 -22.10 2.00 30.10
N ILE A 320 -22.96 0.97 30.07
CA ILE A 320 -23.67 0.48 31.26
C ILE A 320 -22.68 -0.07 32.30
N ARG A 321 -22.96 0.19 33.58
CA ARG A 321 -22.18 -0.30 34.72
C ARG A 321 -23.11 -0.80 35.80
N LEU A 322 -22.70 -1.87 36.48
CA LEU A 322 -23.37 -2.34 37.69
C LEU A 322 -23.17 -1.30 38.80
N VAL A 323 -24.27 -0.93 39.48
CA VAL A 323 -24.21 -0.16 40.73
C VAL A 323 -23.83 -1.11 41.86
N THR A 324 -22.81 -0.76 42.64
CA THR A 324 -22.27 -1.60 43.73
C THR A 324 -22.19 -0.88 45.07
N GLU A 325 -22.58 0.40 45.13
CA GLU A 325 -22.55 1.25 46.31
C GLU A 325 -23.84 2.09 46.34
N TRP A 326 -24.44 2.25 47.52
CA TRP A 326 -25.67 3.02 47.75
C TRP A 326 -25.55 3.90 49.01
N PRO A 327 -26.08 5.14 49.03
CA PRO A 327 -26.69 5.88 47.91
C PRO A 327 -25.66 6.24 46.84
N LEU A 328 -26.13 6.49 45.61
CA LEU A 328 -25.27 7.00 44.54
C LEU A 328 -24.64 8.34 44.95
N LYS A 329 -23.33 8.46 44.79
CA LYS A 329 -22.55 9.68 45.10
C LYS A 329 -21.66 10.09 43.94
N SER A 330 -21.59 11.39 43.69
CA SER A 330 -20.64 11.98 42.76
C SER A 330 -19.21 11.90 43.29
N LYS A 331 -18.24 11.81 42.38
CA LYS A 331 -16.79 11.98 42.65
C LYS A 331 -16.26 13.34 42.20
N LEU A 332 -17.15 14.23 41.75
CA LEU A 332 -16.82 15.61 41.39
C LEU A 332 -16.70 16.48 42.65
N ASP A 333 -15.98 17.59 42.52
CA ASP A 333 -15.71 18.53 43.62
C ASP A 333 -16.99 19.24 44.10
N PRO A 334 -17.42 19.06 45.37
CA PRO A 334 -18.61 19.72 45.90
C PRO A 334 -18.52 21.24 45.98
N GLU A 335 -17.34 21.84 46.06
CA GLU A 335 -17.18 23.30 46.08
C GLU A 335 -17.50 23.93 44.71
N ILE A 336 -17.32 23.16 43.63
CA ILE A 336 -17.59 23.58 42.24
C ILE A 336 -19.01 23.20 41.82
N TYR A 337 -19.46 21.98 42.18
CA TYR A 337 -20.68 21.37 41.63
C TYR A 337 -21.83 21.21 42.63
N GLY A 338 -21.64 21.55 43.91
CA GLY A 338 -22.64 21.41 44.97
C GLY A 338 -22.67 20.02 45.62
N PRO A 339 -23.68 19.72 46.45
CA PRO A 339 -23.74 18.48 47.23
C PRO A 339 -23.60 17.21 46.36
N PRO A 340 -22.72 16.25 46.72
CA PRO A 340 -22.45 15.06 45.91
C PRO A 340 -23.53 13.96 46.02
N GLU A 341 -24.50 14.10 46.91
CA GLU A 341 -25.58 13.14 47.15
C GLU A 341 -26.60 13.09 46.01
N SER A 342 -26.97 11.89 45.58
CA SER A 342 -28.09 11.67 44.66
C SER A 342 -29.44 12.00 45.32
N ALA A 343 -30.34 12.62 44.56
CA ALA A 343 -31.74 12.82 44.94
C ALA A 343 -32.60 11.55 44.81
N ILE A 344 -32.07 10.48 44.20
CA ILE A 344 -32.76 9.18 44.12
C ILE A 344 -32.61 8.49 45.48
N THR A 345 -33.72 8.38 46.22
CA THR A 345 -33.75 7.74 47.55
C THR A 345 -34.08 6.26 47.46
N LYS A 346 -33.88 5.54 48.56
CA LYS A 346 -34.17 4.10 48.65
C LYS A 346 -35.65 3.82 48.40
N GLU A 347 -36.51 4.61 49.04
CA GLU A 347 -37.96 4.48 49.02
C GLU A 347 -38.53 4.65 47.60
N LEU A 348 -37.89 5.50 46.78
CA LEU A 348 -38.25 5.70 45.38
C LEU A 348 -37.92 4.46 44.53
N ILE A 349 -36.75 3.86 44.74
CA ILE A 349 -36.35 2.65 44.00
C ILE A 349 -37.21 1.45 44.42
N GLU A 350 -37.46 1.26 45.72
CA GLU A 350 -38.29 0.16 46.23
C GLU A 350 -39.75 0.23 45.75
N LEU A 351 -40.26 1.44 45.51
CA LEU A 351 -41.57 1.66 44.88
C LEU A 351 -41.58 1.21 43.41
N GLU A 352 -40.59 1.61 42.61
CA GLU A 352 -40.52 1.33 41.17
C GLU A 352 -40.17 -0.13 40.85
N ILE A 353 -39.35 -0.79 41.69
CA ILE A 353 -39.12 -2.25 41.59
C ILE A 353 -40.28 -3.06 42.17
N ALA A 354 -41.39 -2.43 42.55
CA ALA A 354 -42.68 -3.05 42.90
C ALA A 354 -42.61 -4.23 43.89
N GLY A 355 -41.63 -4.20 44.80
CA GLY A 355 -41.40 -5.28 45.78
C GLY A 355 -40.85 -6.60 45.21
N PHE A 356 -40.26 -6.61 43.99
CA PHE A 356 -39.54 -7.78 43.47
C PHE A 356 -38.27 -8.10 44.27
N MET A 357 -37.67 -7.09 44.90
CA MET A 357 -36.52 -7.15 45.82
C MET A 357 -36.44 -5.83 46.62
N THR A 358 -35.59 -5.77 47.63
CA THR A 358 -35.14 -4.54 48.30
C THR A 358 -33.88 -3.97 47.62
N VAL A 359 -33.42 -2.79 48.05
CA VAL A 359 -32.17 -2.18 47.52
C VAL A 359 -30.89 -2.86 48.02
N GLU A 360 -30.94 -3.61 49.13
CA GLU A 360 -29.79 -4.32 49.69
C GLU A 360 -29.66 -5.79 49.25
N GLU A 361 -30.67 -6.35 48.57
CA GLU A 361 -30.67 -7.70 47.97
C GLU A 361 -29.98 -7.75 46.59
#